data_AF-A0A0F2PDX9-F1
#
_entry.id   AF-A0A0F2PDX9-F1
#
_cell.length_a   1.000
_cell.length_b   1.000
_cell.length_c   1.000
_cell.angle_alpha   90.00
_cell.angle_beta   90.00
_cell.angle_gamma   90.00
#
_symmetry.space_group_name_H-M   'P 1'
#
loop_
_entity.id
_entity.type
_entity.pdbx_description
1 polymer ?
#
loop_
_entity_poly.entity_id
_entity_poly.type
_entity_poly.pdbx_seq_one_letter_code
_entity_poly.pdbx_strand_id
1 'polypeptide(L)'
;MKTAFFDCFSGISGDMCLGALIDAGVDFGALRKMLGVLPVDGYSLRCEKVIRSGISATSVHVEITTEQPERHLADIEQIIDASKLPGQVKAASKEVFLNLARAEAKIHATTPEKIHFHEVGAVDAIIDVVGTVLGLHLLGVERVLVSPLPMGRGFIKCAHGVIPSPAPATLEILVDRHIAVYGTDVEMELVTPTGAALAATLNNGCGTLPVMQVKRVGYGAGKKEYQRPNLLRLIIGEAQVRRINCHGHGCH
;
A
#
# COMPACT_ATOMS: atom_id res chain seq x y z
N MET A 1 13.76 -9.58 14.74
CA MET A 1 12.98 -9.74 13.51
C MET A 1 12.64 -8.35 13.05
N LYS A 2 13.08 -8.04 11.84
CA LYS A 2 12.95 -6.71 11.26
C LYS A 2 11.50 -6.46 10.87
N THR A 3 10.86 -5.57 11.61
CA THR A 3 9.44 -5.26 11.47
C THR A 3 9.26 -3.85 10.92
N ALA A 4 8.39 -3.72 9.93
CA ALA A 4 7.81 -2.45 9.51
C ALA A 4 6.42 -2.30 10.13
N PHE A 5 6.20 -1.21 10.84
CA PHE A 5 4.88 -0.80 11.34
C PHE A 5 4.37 0.35 10.49
N PHE A 6 3.29 0.10 9.76
CA PHE A 6 2.56 1.09 8.97
C PHE A 6 1.60 1.80 9.92
N ASP A 7 1.99 2.99 10.34
CA ASP A 7 1.19 3.85 11.19
C ASP A 7 0.32 4.76 10.31
N CYS A 8 -0.89 4.28 10.05
CA CYS A 8 -1.86 4.84 9.11
C CYS A 8 -2.71 5.95 9.76
N PHE A 9 -2.14 6.77 10.65
CA PHE A 9 -2.87 7.82 11.40
C PHE A 9 -3.66 8.80 10.51
N SER A 10 -3.26 8.98 9.26
CA SER A 10 -3.99 9.77 8.26
C SER A 10 -4.37 8.97 7.00
N GLY A 11 -4.42 7.65 7.12
CA GLY A 11 -4.76 6.76 6.02
C GLY A 11 -3.54 6.17 5.31
N ILE A 12 -3.78 5.60 4.14
CA ILE A 12 -2.81 4.84 3.37
C ILE A 12 -3.20 4.83 1.88
N SER A 13 -2.22 5.04 1.01
CA SER A 13 -2.32 4.92 -0.45
C SER A 13 -1.00 4.38 -1.02
N GLY A 14 -1.01 3.98 -2.29
CA GLY A 14 0.16 3.39 -2.96
C GLY A 14 1.39 4.30 -2.95
N ASP A 15 1.23 5.53 -3.41
CA ASP A 15 2.26 6.58 -3.41
C ASP A 15 2.78 6.90 -2.00
N MET A 16 1.91 6.93 -0.99
CA MET A 16 2.29 7.12 0.42
C MET A 16 3.15 5.96 0.93
N CYS A 17 2.82 4.71 0.59
CA CYS A 17 3.64 3.55 0.93
C CYS A 17 5.04 3.65 0.33
N LEU A 18 5.12 3.95 -0.97
CA LEU A 18 6.37 4.07 -1.70
C LEU A 18 7.23 5.22 -1.17
N GLY A 19 6.61 6.38 -0.92
CA GLY A 19 7.26 7.54 -0.33
C GLY A 19 7.82 7.24 1.05
N ALA A 20 7.05 6.58 1.92
CA ALA A 20 7.50 6.25 3.28
C ALA A 20 8.69 5.29 3.29
N LEU A 21 8.78 4.37 2.33
CA LEU A 21 9.91 3.45 2.17
C LEU A 21 11.19 4.16 1.72
N ILE A 22 11.08 5.05 0.72
CA ILE A 22 12.20 5.89 0.27
C ILE A 22 12.69 6.77 1.42
N ASP A 23 11.75 7.39 2.14
CA ASP A 23 12.05 8.24 3.29
C ASP A 23 12.74 7.47 4.44
N ALA A 24 12.35 6.21 4.64
CA ALA A 24 12.98 5.29 5.60
C ALA A 24 14.32 4.71 5.10
N GLY A 25 14.83 5.15 3.95
CA GLY A 25 16.17 4.86 3.46
C GLY A 25 16.26 3.72 2.44
N VAL A 26 15.22 3.50 1.64
CA VAL A 26 15.37 2.80 0.34
C VAL A 26 16.08 3.74 -0.63
N ASP A 27 17.14 3.26 -1.28
CA ASP A 27 17.82 4.02 -2.33
C ASP A 27 16.92 4.15 -3.57
N PHE A 28 16.53 5.39 -3.88
CA PHE A 28 15.62 5.68 -4.99
C PHE A 28 16.20 5.28 -6.36
N GLY A 29 17.52 5.42 -6.55
CA GLY A 29 18.18 5.06 -7.80
C GLY A 29 18.13 3.56 -8.07
N ALA A 30 18.42 2.75 -7.05
CA ALA A 30 18.33 1.30 -7.09
C ALA A 30 16.88 0.84 -7.30
N LEU A 31 15.93 1.41 -6.54
CA LEU A 31 14.50 1.13 -6.68
C LEU A 31 14.02 1.43 -8.12
N ARG A 32 14.31 2.61 -8.65
CA ARG A 32 13.94 3.01 -10.02
C ARG A 32 14.56 2.08 -11.06
N LYS A 33 15.83 1.71 -10.90
CA LYS A 33 16.52 0.78 -11.83
C LYS A 33 15.84 -0.61 -11.83
N MET A 34 15.43 -1.09 -10.67
CA MET A 34 14.76 -2.38 -10.56
C MET A 34 13.32 -2.33 -11.07
N LEU A 35 12.59 -1.23 -10.85
CA LEU A 35 11.26 -1.04 -11.43
C LEU A 35 11.31 -0.93 -12.96
N GLY A 36 12.38 -0.34 -13.51
CA GLY A 36 12.62 -0.28 -14.95
C GLY A 36 12.85 -1.62 -15.65
N VAL A 37 12.88 -2.75 -14.92
CA VAL A 37 12.91 -4.10 -15.53
C VAL A 37 11.51 -4.67 -15.79
N LEU A 38 10.45 -3.99 -15.32
CA LEU A 38 9.08 -4.32 -15.70
C LEU A 38 8.89 -3.93 -17.17
N PRO A 39 8.27 -4.79 -18.01
CA PRO A 39 7.99 -4.48 -19.41
C PRO A 39 6.79 -3.53 -19.53
N VAL A 40 6.91 -2.34 -18.93
CA VAL A 40 5.91 -1.27 -18.98
C VAL A 40 6.61 0.04 -19.26
N ASP A 41 6.21 0.69 -20.34
CA ASP A 41 6.73 1.98 -20.78
C ASP A 41 5.69 3.10 -20.54
N GLY A 42 6.05 4.33 -20.93
CA GLY A 42 5.12 5.46 -20.91
C GLY A 42 4.93 6.11 -19.54
N TYR A 43 5.92 5.97 -18.66
CA TYR A 43 5.96 6.68 -17.38
C TYR A 43 7.36 7.22 -17.06
N SER A 44 7.39 8.23 -16.20
CA SER A 44 8.60 8.67 -15.50
C SER A 44 8.37 8.62 -14.00
N LEU A 45 9.43 8.33 -13.24
CA LEU A 45 9.37 8.27 -11.77
C LEU A 45 10.27 9.35 -11.19
N ARG A 46 9.68 10.23 -10.38
CA ARG A 46 10.41 11.20 -9.57
C ARG A 46 9.95 11.14 -8.12
N CYS A 47 10.84 11.55 -7.22
CA CYS A 47 10.49 11.79 -5.82
C CYS A 47 11.06 13.13 -5.38
N GLU A 48 10.39 13.78 -4.45
CA GLU A 48 10.85 15.04 -3.86
C GLU A 48 10.54 15.09 -2.37
N LYS A 49 11.33 15.88 -1.64
CA LYS A 49 11.05 16.19 -0.24
C LYS A 49 9.99 17.28 -0.18
N VAL A 50 8.95 17.03 0.60
CA VAL A 50 7.87 17.98 0.88
C VAL A 50 7.71 18.19 2.38
N ILE A 51 7.08 19.29 2.76
CA ILE A 51 6.65 19.53 4.14
C ILE A 51 5.12 19.52 4.15
N ARG A 52 4.52 18.73 5.05
CA ARG A 52 3.07 18.67 5.28
C ARG A 52 2.80 18.88 6.76
N SER A 53 2.07 19.93 7.11
CA SER A 53 1.77 20.27 8.52
C SER A 53 3.03 20.29 9.41
N GLY A 54 4.15 20.83 8.89
CA GLY A 54 5.44 20.91 9.60
C GLY A 54 6.29 19.63 9.61
N ILE A 55 5.81 18.53 9.01
CA ILE A 55 6.53 17.25 8.97
C ILE A 55 7.16 17.07 7.58
N SER A 56 8.47 16.79 7.53
CA SER A 56 9.16 16.44 6.28
C SER A 56 8.77 15.02 5.85
N ALA A 57 8.46 14.86 4.58
CA ALA A 57 8.08 13.59 3.97
C ALA A 57 8.62 13.50 2.54
N THR A 58 8.58 12.29 1.98
CA THR A 58 8.87 12.05 0.56
C THR A 58 7.56 11.91 -0.21
N SER A 59 7.40 12.74 -1.25
CA SER A 59 6.31 12.62 -2.23
C SER A 59 6.83 11.91 -3.47
N VAL A 60 6.12 10.90 -3.95
CA VAL A 60 6.48 10.14 -5.14
C VAL A 60 5.48 10.44 -6.26
N HIS A 61 6.00 10.69 -7.45
CA HIS A 61 5.20 10.98 -8.63
C HIS A 61 5.53 9.99 -9.73
N VAL A 62 4.51 9.23 -10.13
CA VAL A 62 4.51 8.47 -11.38
C VAL A 62 3.84 9.35 -12.43
N GLU A 63 4.65 9.92 -13.31
CA GLU A 63 4.16 10.82 -14.37
C GLU A 63 3.92 10.01 -15.64
N ILE A 64 2.69 10.03 -16.12
CA ILE A 64 2.30 9.35 -17.35
C ILE A 64 2.80 10.19 -18.54
N THR A 65 3.65 9.60 -19.38
CA THR A 65 4.24 10.28 -20.54
C THR A 65 3.53 9.95 -21.84
N THR A 66 2.76 8.86 -21.87
CA THR A 66 1.93 8.44 -23.00
C THR A 66 0.61 7.85 -22.49
N GLU A 67 -0.42 7.87 -23.33
CA GLU A 67 -1.66 7.16 -23.05
C GLU A 67 -1.38 5.70 -22.66
N GLN A 68 -1.99 5.25 -21.57
CA GLN A 68 -1.78 3.93 -21.02
C GLN A 68 -2.95 3.03 -21.43
N PRO A 69 -2.68 1.78 -21.86
CA PRO A 69 -3.75 0.85 -22.13
C PRO A 69 -4.48 0.51 -20.83
N GLU A 70 -5.77 0.22 -20.95
CA GLU A 70 -6.48 -0.50 -19.90
C GLU A 70 -5.86 -1.89 -19.75
N ARG A 71 -5.81 -2.38 -18.51
CA ARG A 71 -5.22 -3.68 -18.19
C ARG A 71 -6.19 -4.52 -17.37
N HIS A 72 -6.25 -5.80 -17.71
CA HIS A 72 -6.83 -6.83 -16.88
C HIS A 72 -5.82 -7.36 -15.87
N LEU A 73 -6.30 -8.14 -14.90
CA LEU A 73 -5.43 -8.85 -13.96
C LEU A 73 -4.37 -9.69 -14.68
N ALA A 74 -4.75 -10.44 -15.71
CA ALA A 74 -3.82 -11.29 -16.46
C ALA A 74 -2.67 -10.51 -17.11
N ASP A 75 -2.95 -9.30 -17.63
CA ASP A 75 -1.93 -8.44 -18.23
C ASP A 75 -0.91 -7.98 -17.17
N ILE A 76 -1.40 -7.59 -15.99
CA ILE A 76 -0.56 -7.16 -14.86
C ILE A 76 0.28 -8.33 -14.34
N GLU A 77 -0.30 -9.52 -14.21
CA GLU A 77 0.43 -10.72 -13.81
C GLU A 77 1.54 -11.08 -14.82
N GLN A 78 1.24 -10.98 -16.12
CA GLN A 78 2.22 -11.22 -17.18
C GLN A 78 3.38 -10.20 -17.12
N ILE A 79 3.07 -8.91 -16.91
CA ILE A 79 4.07 -7.86 -16.70
C ILE A 79 5.00 -8.21 -15.54
N ILE A 80 4.43 -8.61 -14.39
CA ILE A 80 5.19 -8.95 -13.20
C ILE A 80 6.03 -10.22 -13.44
N ASP A 81 5.46 -11.24 -14.07
CA ASP A 81 6.12 -12.53 -14.31
C ASP A 81 7.27 -12.42 -15.32
N ALA A 82 7.14 -11.59 -16.35
CA ALA A 82 8.18 -11.34 -17.34
C ALA A 82 9.38 -10.53 -16.81
N SER A 83 9.25 -9.87 -15.65
CA SER A 83 10.32 -9.07 -15.06
C SER A 83 11.45 -9.91 -14.45
N LYS A 84 12.58 -9.29 -14.10
CA LYS A 84 13.69 -9.92 -13.35
C LYS A 84 13.62 -9.68 -11.83
N LEU A 85 12.44 -9.33 -11.31
CA LEU A 85 12.25 -9.07 -9.89
C LEU A 85 12.38 -10.37 -9.05
N PRO A 86 12.77 -10.28 -7.76
CA PRO A 86 12.81 -11.42 -6.86
C PRO A 86 11.47 -12.15 -6.79
N GLY A 87 11.49 -13.49 -6.70
CA GLY A 87 10.28 -14.31 -6.72
C GLY A 87 9.26 -13.94 -5.63
N GLN A 88 9.73 -13.63 -4.41
CA GLN A 88 8.86 -13.16 -3.33
C GLN A 88 8.18 -11.81 -3.62
N VAL A 89 8.87 -10.91 -4.35
CA VAL A 89 8.33 -9.61 -4.74
C VAL A 89 7.24 -9.80 -5.80
N LYS A 90 7.48 -10.67 -6.77
CA LYS A 90 6.47 -11.03 -7.79
C LYS A 90 5.23 -11.64 -7.15
N ALA A 91 5.41 -12.66 -6.31
CA ALA A 91 4.32 -13.35 -5.65
C ALA A 91 3.46 -12.41 -4.80
N ALA A 92 4.07 -11.59 -3.94
CA ALA A 92 3.35 -10.65 -3.10
C ALA A 92 2.66 -9.54 -3.91
N SER A 93 3.29 -9.03 -4.97
CA SER A 93 2.68 -8.02 -5.85
C SER A 93 1.44 -8.57 -6.57
N LYS A 94 1.51 -9.80 -7.10
CA LYS A 94 0.36 -10.46 -7.74
C LYS A 94 -0.79 -10.70 -6.75
N GLU A 95 -0.47 -11.09 -5.51
CA GLU A 95 -1.51 -11.26 -4.47
C GLU A 95 -2.22 -9.94 -4.14
N VAL A 96 -1.49 -8.80 -4.13
CA VAL A 96 -2.11 -7.47 -3.96
C VAL A 96 -3.10 -7.18 -5.09
N PHE A 97 -2.71 -7.40 -6.34
CA PHE A 97 -3.59 -7.19 -7.50
C PHE A 97 -4.77 -8.17 -7.54
N LEU A 98 -4.56 -9.42 -7.15
CA LEU A 98 -5.63 -10.41 -7.05
C LEU A 98 -6.68 -10.00 -6.01
N ASN A 99 -6.23 -9.43 -4.87
CA ASN A 99 -7.13 -8.93 -3.83
C ASN A 99 -7.93 -7.71 -4.30
N LEU A 100 -7.31 -6.81 -5.08
CA LEU A 100 -8.02 -5.72 -5.76
C LEU A 100 -9.05 -6.28 -6.76
N ALA A 101 -8.63 -7.19 -7.64
CA ALA A 101 -9.51 -7.79 -8.65
C ALA A 101 -10.73 -8.48 -8.03
N ARG A 102 -10.55 -9.21 -6.91
CA ARG A 102 -11.65 -9.87 -6.18
C ARG A 102 -12.65 -8.87 -5.63
N ALA A 103 -12.16 -7.77 -5.06
CA ALA A 103 -13.03 -6.73 -4.53
C ALA A 103 -13.81 -6.03 -5.65
N GLU A 104 -13.13 -5.60 -6.71
CA GLU A 104 -13.75 -5.01 -7.89
C GLU A 104 -14.77 -5.96 -8.53
N ALA A 105 -14.44 -7.24 -8.69
CA ALA A 105 -15.34 -8.26 -9.22
C ALA A 105 -16.65 -8.34 -8.43
N LYS A 106 -16.58 -8.27 -7.11
CA LYS A 106 -17.79 -8.29 -6.26
C LYS A 106 -18.60 -7.01 -6.38
N ILE A 107 -17.95 -5.84 -6.36
CA ILE A 107 -18.63 -4.55 -6.53
C ILE A 107 -19.31 -4.43 -7.91
N HIS A 108 -18.70 -4.99 -8.94
CA HIS A 108 -19.19 -4.96 -10.32
C HIS A 108 -20.01 -6.21 -10.71
N ALA A 109 -20.33 -7.11 -9.77
CA ALA A 109 -21.08 -8.34 -10.00
C ALA A 109 -20.55 -9.17 -11.19
N THR A 110 -19.23 -9.32 -11.27
CA THR A 110 -18.52 -10.05 -12.32
C THR A 110 -17.45 -10.97 -11.71
N THR A 111 -16.53 -11.49 -12.52
CA THR A 111 -15.41 -12.32 -12.06
C THR A 111 -14.09 -11.56 -12.15
N PRO A 112 -13.07 -11.90 -11.32
CA PRO A 112 -11.77 -11.22 -11.34
C PRO A 112 -11.10 -11.18 -12.72
N GLU A 113 -11.30 -12.22 -13.54
CA GLU A 113 -10.72 -12.34 -14.88
C GLU A 113 -11.34 -11.35 -15.88
N LYS A 114 -12.56 -10.89 -15.61
CA LYS A 114 -13.31 -9.94 -16.45
C LYS A 114 -13.17 -8.49 -16.00
N ILE A 115 -12.45 -8.25 -14.90
CA ILE A 115 -12.25 -6.88 -14.40
C ILE A 115 -11.28 -6.13 -15.31
N HIS A 116 -11.76 -4.98 -15.77
CA HIS A 116 -10.94 -3.92 -16.35
C HIS A 116 -10.61 -2.94 -15.23
N PHE A 117 -9.32 -2.77 -14.93
CA PHE A 117 -8.96 -1.82 -13.91
C PHE A 117 -8.85 -0.40 -14.51
N HIS A 118 -9.90 0.39 -14.34
CA HIS A 118 -9.92 1.77 -14.84
C HIS A 118 -9.03 2.73 -14.03
N GLU A 119 -8.84 2.46 -12.73
CA GLU A 119 -8.01 3.30 -11.84
C GLU A 119 -6.79 2.55 -11.27
N VAL A 120 -6.86 1.22 -11.22
CA VAL A 120 -5.91 0.36 -10.50
C VAL A 120 -4.98 -0.43 -11.45
N GLY A 121 -5.25 -0.43 -12.76
CA GLY A 121 -4.45 -1.11 -13.79
C GLY A 121 -3.58 -0.16 -14.60
N ALA A 122 -3.67 1.12 -14.27
CA ALA A 122 -2.75 2.12 -14.75
C ALA A 122 -1.34 1.85 -14.21
N VAL A 123 -0.36 2.37 -14.94
CA VAL A 123 1.07 2.16 -14.60
C VAL A 123 1.43 2.72 -13.22
N ASP A 124 0.77 3.76 -12.74
CA ASP A 124 1.00 4.29 -11.39
C ASP A 124 0.68 3.26 -10.30
N ALA A 125 -0.45 2.56 -10.39
CA ALA A 125 -0.78 1.48 -9.47
C ALA A 125 0.22 0.30 -9.54
N ILE A 126 0.69 -0.07 -10.74
CA ILE A 126 1.75 -1.09 -10.91
C ILE A 126 3.03 -0.65 -10.18
N ILE A 127 3.45 0.59 -10.41
CA ILE A 127 4.68 1.13 -9.81
C ILE A 127 4.56 1.29 -8.30
N ASP A 128 3.41 1.74 -7.80
CA ASP A 128 3.15 1.89 -6.38
C ASP A 128 3.16 0.54 -5.65
N VAL A 129 2.44 -0.46 -6.18
CA VAL A 129 2.33 -1.80 -5.58
C VAL A 129 3.67 -2.52 -5.64
N VAL A 130 4.24 -2.66 -6.83
CA VAL A 130 5.50 -3.39 -7.02
C VAL A 130 6.64 -2.66 -6.31
N GLY A 131 6.66 -1.33 -6.39
CA GLY A 131 7.65 -0.49 -5.70
C GLY A 131 7.57 -0.62 -4.18
N THR A 132 6.36 -0.68 -3.61
CA THR A 132 6.18 -0.87 -2.16
C THR A 132 6.71 -2.23 -1.72
N VAL A 133 6.30 -3.31 -2.39
CA VAL A 133 6.74 -4.66 -2.07
C VAL A 133 8.26 -4.80 -2.24
N LEU A 134 8.80 -4.24 -3.31
CA LEU A 134 10.24 -4.22 -3.56
C LEU A 134 10.99 -3.40 -2.51
N GLY A 135 10.48 -2.24 -2.10
CA GLY A 135 11.09 -1.42 -1.06
C GLY A 135 11.18 -2.14 0.28
N LEU A 136 10.13 -2.86 0.67
CA LEU A 136 10.15 -3.72 1.87
C LEU A 136 11.21 -4.83 1.75
N HIS A 137 11.31 -5.45 0.58
CA HIS A 137 12.33 -6.46 0.29
C HIS A 137 13.75 -5.90 0.36
N LEU A 138 14.01 -4.73 -0.24
CA LEU A 138 15.31 -4.05 -0.19
C LEU A 138 15.70 -3.63 1.23
N LEU A 139 14.73 -3.29 2.07
CA LEU A 139 14.94 -3.05 3.49
C LEU A 139 15.08 -4.34 4.29
N GLY A 140 14.90 -5.52 3.71
CA GLY A 140 14.96 -6.80 4.42
C GLY A 140 13.89 -6.92 5.52
N VAL A 141 12.72 -6.30 5.32
CA VAL A 141 11.60 -6.44 6.25
C VAL A 141 11.10 -7.89 6.24
N GLU A 142 10.99 -8.47 7.41
CA GLU A 142 10.52 -9.84 7.62
C GLU A 142 9.04 -9.86 8.02
N ARG A 143 8.55 -8.77 8.61
CA ARG A 143 7.19 -8.64 9.10
C ARG A 143 6.62 -7.25 8.89
N VAL A 144 5.38 -7.18 8.43
CA VAL A 144 4.60 -5.94 8.36
C VAL A 144 3.48 -5.99 9.39
N LEU A 145 3.33 -4.91 10.14
CA LEU A 145 2.22 -4.67 11.06
C LEU A 145 1.54 -3.38 10.65
N VAL A 146 0.22 -3.30 10.84
CA VAL A 146 -0.57 -2.13 10.41
C VAL A 146 -1.36 -1.60 11.60
N SER A 147 -1.43 -0.28 11.77
CA SER A 147 -2.37 0.33 12.72
C SER A 147 -3.82 0.10 12.27
N PRO A 148 -4.82 0.29 13.14
CA PRO A 148 -6.19 0.44 12.67
C PRO A 148 -6.27 1.51 11.56
N LEU A 149 -7.12 1.28 10.57
CA LEU A 149 -7.25 2.17 9.41
C LEU A 149 -8.36 3.22 9.63
N PRO A 150 -8.08 4.52 9.43
CA PRO A 150 -9.09 5.56 9.52
C PRO A 150 -9.97 5.59 8.28
N MET A 151 -11.29 5.50 8.48
CA MET A 151 -12.28 5.62 7.42
C MET A 151 -12.73 7.07 7.31
N GLY A 152 -12.63 7.63 6.11
CA GLY A 152 -13.25 8.92 5.79
C GLY A 152 -14.76 8.79 5.66
N ARG A 153 -15.44 9.91 5.39
CA ARG A 153 -16.88 9.99 5.13
C ARG A 153 -17.19 10.86 3.90
N GLY A 154 -18.45 10.88 3.49
CA GLY A 154 -18.90 11.73 2.37
C GLY A 154 -18.78 11.02 1.02
N PHE A 155 -18.40 11.77 -0.02
CA PHE A 155 -18.33 11.27 -1.40
C PHE A 155 -16.99 11.62 -2.05
N ILE A 156 -16.55 10.77 -2.96
CA ILE A 156 -15.30 10.92 -3.73
C ILE A 156 -15.62 10.87 -5.23
N LYS A 157 -14.88 11.66 -6.01
CA LYS A 157 -14.97 11.68 -7.47
C LYS A 157 -13.85 10.82 -8.05
N CYS A 158 -14.23 9.85 -8.88
CA CYS A 158 -13.39 8.82 -9.47
C CYS A 158 -13.85 8.52 -10.92
N ALA A 159 -13.21 7.57 -11.60
CA ALA A 159 -13.62 7.11 -12.94
C ALA A 159 -15.06 6.56 -12.97
N HIS A 160 -15.54 6.03 -11.84
CA HIS A 160 -16.91 5.54 -11.65
C HIS A 160 -17.91 6.66 -11.29
N GLY A 161 -17.52 7.93 -11.44
CA GLY A 161 -18.33 9.09 -11.08
C GLY A 161 -18.17 9.46 -9.61
N VAL A 162 -19.29 9.73 -8.93
CA VAL A 162 -19.30 10.11 -7.51
C VAL A 162 -19.76 8.92 -6.68
N ILE A 163 -18.88 8.40 -5.83
CA ILE A 163 -19.10 7.20 -5.01
C ILE A 163 -18.92 7.54 -3.52
N PRO A 164 -19.49 6.76 -2.57
CA PRO A 164 -19.30 7.02 -1.15
C PRO A 164 -17.84 6.86 -0.72
N SER A 165 -17.44 7.59 0.33
CA SER A 165 -16.22 7.35 1.11
C SER A 165 -16.61 6.71 2.44
N PRO A 166 -16.01 5.57 2.83
CA PRO A 166 -14.95 4.84 2.13
C PRO A 166 -15.41 4.24 0.80
N ALA A 167 -14.50 4.12 -0.17
CA ALA A 167 -14.79 3.52 -1.46
C ALA A 167 -15.33 2.07 -1.28
N PRO A 168 -16.33 1.62 -2.07
CA PRO A 168 -16.87 0.26 -1.94
C PRO A 168 -15.80 -0.83 -2.05
N ALA A 169 -14.87 -0.70 -3.01
CA ALA A 169 -13.74 -1.61 -3.16
C ALA A 169 -12.83 -1.63 -1.91
N THR A 170 -12.57 -0.47 -1.28
CA THR A 170 -11.79 -0.39 -0.04
C THR A 170 -12.39 -1.23 1.07
N LEU A 171 -13.70 -1.12 1.32
CA LEU A 171 -14.35 -1.92 2.37
C LEU A 171 -14.38 -3.40 2.02
N GLU A 172 -14.64 -3.73 0.76
CA GLU A 172 -14.65 -5.12 0.31
C GLU A 172 -13.28 -5.79 0.45
N ILE A 173 -12.19 -5.08 0.14
CA ILE A 173 -10.82 -5.58 0.35
C ILE A 173 -10.57 -5.97 1.81
N LEU A 174 -11.12 -5.20 2.76
CA LEU A 174 -10.87 -5.36 4.19
C LEU A 174 -11.71 -6.46 4.84
N VAL A 175 -12.73 -7.00 4.16
CA VAL A 175 -13.53 -8.13 4.65
C VAL A 175 -12.62 -9.32 4.95
N ASP A 176 -12.73 -9.87 6.16
CA ASP A 176 -11.97 -11.02 6.65
C ASP A 176 -10.43 -10.90 6.59
N ARG A 177 -9.88 -9.66 6.61
CA ARG A 177 -8.42 -9.41 6.61
C ARG A 177 -7.77 -9.19 7.97
N HIS A 178 -8.55 -9.28 9.05
CA HIS A 178 -8.09 -9.00 10.42
C HIS A 178 -7.42 -7.63 10.59
N ILE A 179 -7.91 -6.62 9.85
CA ILE A 179 -7.50 -5.22 9.98
C ILE A 179 -8.66 -4.45 10.61
N ALA A 180 -8.41 -3.84 11.76
CA ALA A 180 -9.38 -2.99 12.42
C ALA A 180 -9.55 -1.67 11.65
N VAL A 181 -10.77 -1.16 11.61
CA VAL A 181 -11.10 0.15 11.04
C VAL A 181 -11.78 1.03 12.09
N TYR A 182 -11.71 2.35 11.93
CA TYR A 182 -12.45 3.29 12.77
C TYR A 182 -12.94 4.48 11.93
N GLY A 183 -14.12 5.01 12.28
CA GLY A 183 -14.67 6.19 11.61
C GLY A 183 -13.95 7.48 11.99
N THR A 184 -13.92 8.44 11.08
CA THR A 184 -13.42 9.79 11.30
C THR A 184 -14.40 10.83 10.75
N ASP A 185 -14.31 12.07 11.21
CA ASP A 185 -15.16 13.16 10.70
C ASP A 185 -14.68 13.75 9.36
N VAL A 186 -13.71 13.11 8.72
CA VAL A 186 -12.94 13.67 7.63
C VAL A 186 -13.55 13.34 6.27
N GLU A 187 -13.94 14.39 5.54
CA GLU A 187 -14.63 14.32 4.25
C GLU A 187 -13.65 14.17 3.07
N MET A 188 -12.96 13.03 3.02
CA MET A 188 -12.06 12.66 1.93
C MET A 188 -11.79 11.15 1.92
N GLU A 189 -11.15 10.67 0.88
CA GLU A 189 -10.59 9.32 0.84
C GLU A 189 -9.27 9.29 1.64
N LEU A 190 -9.30 8.69 2.83
CA LEU A 190 -8.09 8.46 3.63
C LEU A 190 -7.40 7.16 3.23
N VAL A 191 -8.17 6.14 2.91
CA VAL A 191 -7.68 4.81 2.55
C VAL A 191 -8.14 4.51 1.13
N THR A 192 -7.21 4.54 0.19
CA THR A 192 -7.51 4.20 -1.20
C THR A 192 -7.62 2.69 -1.37
N PRO A 193 -8.30 2.18 -2.42
CA PRO A 193 -8.35 0.74 -2.70
C PRO A 193 -6.94 0.12 -2.76
N THR A 194 -5.99 0.76 -3.46
CA THR A 194 -4.59 0.31 -3.53
C THR A 194 -3.92 0.26 -2.16
N GLY A 195 -4.11 1.29 -1.32
CA GLY A 195 -3.58 1.33 0.04
C GLY A 195 -4.17 0.22 0.92
N ALA A 196 -5.48 0.00 0.83
CA ALA A 196 -6.16 -1.09 1.54
C ALA A 196 -5.64 -2.46 1.10
N ALA A 197 -5.42 -2.67 -0.21
CA ALA A 197 -4.93 -3.94 -0.73
C ALA A 197 -3.48 -4.23 -0.30
N LEU A 198 -2.62 -3.21 -0.29
CA LEU A 198 -1.27 -3.33 0.26
C LEU A 198 -1.30 -3.69 1.74
N ALA A 199 -2.10 -2.99 2.55
CA ALA A 199 -2.26 -3.29 3.96
C ALA A 199 -2.80 -4.72 4.15
N ALA A 200 -3.93 -5.06 3.53
CA ALA A 200 -4.59 -6.36 3.64
C ALA A 200 -3.70 -7.53 3.26
N THR A 201 -2.88 -7.37 2.22
CA THR A 201 -2.06 -8.46 1.68
C THR A 201 -0.76 -8.64 2.47
N LEU A 202 -0.13 -7.55 2.90
CA LEU A 202 1.18 -7.61 3.55
C LEU A 202 1.08 -7.77 5.07
N ASN A 203 -0.09 -7.50 5.65
CA ASN A 203 -0.31 -7.51 7.10
C ASN A 203 -0.02 -8.87 7.76
N ASN A 204 0.80 -8.84 8.80
CA ASN A 204 1.03 -9.96 9.73
C ASN A 204 0.47 -9.69 11.14
N GLY A 205 -0.33 -8.65 11.30
CA GLY A 205 -1.00 -8.29 12.55
C GLY A 205 -1.42 -6.82 12.58
N CYS A 206 -2.68 -6.57 12.95
CA CYS A 206 -3.21 -5.23 13.13
C CYS A 206 -3.22 -4.85 14.62
N GLY A 207 -2.83 -3.63 14.95
CA GLY A 207 -2.87 -3.15 16.34
C GLY A 207 -2.04 -1.90 16.59
N THR A 208 -1.71 -1.66 17.85
CA THR A 208 -0.82 -0.55 18.24
C THR A 208 0.64 -0.88 17.93
N LEU A 209 1.50 0.14 17.92
CA LEU A 209 2.94 -0.02 17.77
C LEU A 209 3.45 -1.03 18.83
N PRO A 210 4.04 -2.17 18.43
CA PRO A 210 4.53 -3.14 19.38
C PRO A 210 5.76 -2.61 20.11
N VAL A 211 6.13 -3.27 21.20
CA VAL A 211 7.45 -3.07 21.82
C VAL A 211 8.54 -3.45 20.81
N MET A 212 9.30 -2.46 20.37
CA MET A 212 10.37 -2.63 19.40
C MET A 212 11.46 -1.58 19.59
N GLN A 213 12.68 -1.92 19.19
CA GLN A 213 13.74 -0.92 19.07
C GLN A 213 13.64 -0.25 17.70
N VAL A 214 13.18 1.00 17.67
CA VAL A 214 13.08 1.79 16.43
C VAL A 214 14.48 2.03 15.86
N LYS A 215 14.64 1.79 14.56
CA LYS A 215 15.90 1.97 13.80
C LYS A 215 15.77 3.03 12.72
N ARG A 216 14.62 3.11 12.05
CA ARG A 216 14.35 4.09 11.00
C ARG A 216 12.89 4.51 11.06
N VAL A 217 12.63 5.75 10.66
CA VAL A 217 11.28 6.28 10.46
C VAL A 217 11.27 6.95 9.10
N GLY A 218 10.21 6.74 8.33
CA GLY A 218 9.99 7.42 7.07
C GLY A 218 8.56 7.93 6.97
N TYR A 219 8.37 9.03 6.26
CA TYR A 219 7.05 9.58 5.94
C TYR A 219 6.84 9.64 4.44
N GLY A 220 5.71 9.10 4.00
CA GLY A 220 5.24 9.22 2.62
C GLY A 220 4.08 10.20 2.53
N ALA A 221 4.15 11.14 1.59
CA ALA A 221 3.12 12.14 1.38
C ALA A 221 2.13 11.71 0.30
N GLY A 222 0.84 11.87 0.57
CA GLY A 222 -0.19 11.72 -0.45
C GLY A 222 -0.26 12.96 -1.35
N LYS A 223 -0.71 12.78 -2.59
CA LYS A 223 -0.81 13.85 -3.61
C LYS A 223 -1.68 15.05 -3.20
N LYS A 224 -2.76 14.82 -2.44
CA LYS A 224 -3.71 15.87 -2.06
C LYS A 224 -3.26 16.60 -0.79
N GLU A 225 -3.34 17.93 -0.79
CA GLU A 225 -3.07 18.76 0.39
C GLU A 225 -4.37 19.11 1.13
N TYR A 226 -4.31 19.04 2.45
CA TYR A 226 -5.45 19.29 3.35
C TYR A 226 -5.01 20.10 4.57
N GLN A 227 -5.97 20.58 5.36
CA GLN A 227 -5.74 21.20 6.67
C GLN A 227 -5.29 20.19 7.76
N ARG A 228 -4.83 19.00 7.34
CA ARG A 228 -4.29 17.93 8.19
C ARG A 228 -3.12 17.25 7.47
N PRO A 229 -2.25 16.52 8.19
CA PRO A 229 -1.12 15.86 7.55
C PRO A 229 -1.61 14.68 6.70
N ASN A 230 -1.60 14.80 5.38
CA ASN A 230 -1.85 13.68 4.47
C ASN A 230 -0.58 12.84 4.30
N LEU A 231 -0.23 12.12 5.38
CA LEU A 231 1.02 11.39 5.51
C LEU A 231 0.79 9.97 6.02
N LEU A 232 1.58 9.04 5.52
CA LEU A 232 1.77 7.72 6.10
C LEU A 232 3.10 7.73 6.85
N ARG A 233 3.10 7.23 8.08
CA ARG A 233 4.34 7.01 8.83
C ARG A 233 4.72 5.54 8.78
N LEU A 234 5.95 5.26 8.39
CA LEU A 234 6.56 3.94 8.44
C LEU A 234 7.60 3.91 9.56
N ILE A 235 7.44 3.00 10.51
CA ILE A 235 8.40 2.79 11.61
C ILE A 235 9.06 1.43 11.40
N ILE A 236 10.39 1.41 11.23
CA ILE A 236 11.16 0.18 11.03
C ILE A 236 12.07 -0.05 12.22
N GLY A 237 12.11 -1.29 12.70
CA GLY A 237 12.99 -1.67 13.80
C GLY A 237 12.92 -3.15 14.14
N GLU A 238 13.52 -3.50 15.28
CA GLU A 238 13.56 -4.88 15.76
C GLU A 238 12.45 -5.09 16.79
N ALA A 239 11.42 -5.86 16.44
CA ALA A 239 10.36 -6.23 17.36
C ALA A 239 10.72 -7.54 18.08
N GLN A 240 10.39 -7.62 19.38
CA GLN A 240 10.50 -8.88 20.10
C GLN A 240 9.40 -9.83 19.61
N VAL A 241 9.77 -11.07 19.27
CA VAL A 241 8.81 -12.14 19.05
C VAL A 241 8.24 -12.50 20.42
N ARG A 242 7.00 -12.11 20.72
CA ARG A 242 6.29 -12.70 21.86
C ARG A 242 6.13 -14.19 21.56
N ARG A 243 7.00 -15.03 22.12
CA ARG A 243 6.68 -16.44 22.32
C ARG A 243 5.53 -16.46 23.32
N ILE A 244 4.33 -16.79 22.86
CA ILE A 244 3.26 -17.17 23.77
C ILE A 244 3.74 -18.48 24.39
N ASN A 245 4.34 -18.40 25.58
CA ASN A 245 4.53 -19.56 26.41
C ASN A 245 3.13 -19.99 26.85
N CYS A 246 2.52 -20.94 26.13
CA CYS A 246 1.41 -21.71 26.64
C CYS A 246 1.93 -22.50 27.85
N HIS A 247 1.98 -21.87 29.02
CA HIS A 247 2.07 -22.62 30.27
C HIS A 247 0.72 -23.32 30.41
N GLY A 248 0.70 -24.60 30.07
CA GLY A 248 -0.37 -25.49 30.45
C GLY A 248 -0.63 -25.31 31.94
N HIS A 249 -1.85 -24.92 32.28
CA HIS A 249 -2.42 -25.17 33.59
C HIS A 249 -3.44 -26.30 33.40
N GLY A 250 -2.91 -27.52 33.43
CA GLY A 250 -3.63 -28.65 33.99
C GLY A 250 -3.21 -28.81 35.45
N CYS A 251 -4.12 -29.37 36.26
CA CYS A 251 -4.13 -29.54 37.71
C CYS A 251 -4.65 -28.30 38.47
N HIS A 252 -5.81 -28.32 39.15
CA HIS A 252 -6.54 -29.40 39.81
C HIS A 252 -8.04 -29.39 39.50
#